data_AF-A0A654BNA5-F1
#
_entry.id   AF-A0A654BNA5-F1
#
_cell.length_a   1.000
_cell.length_b   1.000
_cell.length_c   1.000
_cell.angle_alpha   90.00
_cell.angle_beta   90.00
_cell.angle_gamma   90.00
#
_symmetry.space_group_name_H-M   'P 1'
#
loop_
_entity.id
_entity.type
_entity.pdbx_description
1 polymer ?
#
loop_
_entity_poly.entity_id
_entity_poly.type
_entity_poly.pdbx_seq_one_letter_code
_entity_poly.pdbx_strand_id
1 'polypeptide(L)'
;MAGEDGALVGIAVVGRPVARALQDVLTMEVTRLCTDGEANGCSMLYGAARRAAVAKGYRRGLTYILASETGASLRAAGWRFLWRVAGRSWDTPSRPRTDKHPTEDKVAYGWGDWPAAGDLAA
;
A
#
# COMPACT_ATOMS: atom_id res chain seq x y z
N MET A 1 2.51 -6.85 -15.10
CA MET A 1 3.05 -5.92 -16.09
C MET A 1 3.98 -6.72 -16.97
N ALA A 2 3.86 -6.58 -18.28
CA ALA A 2 4.81 -7.19 -19.21
C ALA A 2 5.93 -6.18 -19.53
N GLY A 3 7.16 -6.65 -19.64
CA GLY A 3 8.31 -5.89 -20.12
C GLY A 3 8.29 -5.76 -21.64
N GLU A 4 9.33 -5.14 -22.22
CA GLU A 4 9.42 -4.89 -23.66
C GLU A 4 9.45 -6.18 -24.50
N ASP A 5 10.02 -7.25 -23.96
CA ASP A 5 10.06 -8.59 -24.57
C ASP A 5 8.79 -9.44 -24.30
N GLY A 6 7.82 -8.87 -23.59
CA GLY A 6 6.60 -9.55 -23.18
C GLY A 6 6.72 -10.39 -21.90
N ALA A 7 7.88 -10.44 -21.25
CA ALA A 7 8.07 -11.18 -20.00
C ALA A 7 7.33 -10.52 -18.82
N LEU A 8 6.92 -11.31 -17.82
CA LEU A 8 6.28 -10.76 -16.62
C LEU A 8 7.31 -10.11 -15.69
N VAL A 9 7.35 -8.78 -15.66
CA VAL A 9 8.34 -7.98 -14.90
C VAL A 9 7.81 -7.42 -13.58
N GLY A 10 6.50 -7.52 -13.34
CA GLY A 10 5.94 -7.02 -12.07
C GLY A 10 4.47 -7.34 -11.83
N ILE A 11 4.10 -7.35 -10.56
CA ILE A 11 2.78 -7.70 -10.04
C ILE A 11 2.34 -6.74 -8.94
N ALA A 12 1.04 -6.47 -8.87
CA ALA A 12 0.40 -5.83 -7.73
C ALA A 12 -0.83 -6.63 -7.32
N VAL A 13 -1.00 -6.87 -6.02
CA VAL A 13 -2.20 -7.48 -5.45
C VAL A 13 -3.03 -6.38 -4.80
N VAL A 14 -4.28 -6.30 -5.25
CA VAL A 14 -5.22 -5.24 -4.88
C VAL A 14 -6.51 -5.86 -4.36
N GLY A 15 -7.03 -5.35 -3.24
CA GLY A 15 -8.28 -5.84 -2.67
C GLY A 15 -8.90 -4.89 -1.67
N ARG A 16 -9.85 -5.41 -0.88
CA ARG A 16 -10.37 -4.69 0.30
C ARG A 16 -9.28 -4.60 1.36
N PRO A 17 -9.26 -3.53 2.18
CA PRO A 17 -8.26 -3.39 3.23
C PRO A 17 -8.25 -4.56 4.20
N VAL A 18 -7.06 -4.97 4.65
CA VAL A 18 -6.91 -6.02 5.67
C VAL A 18 -7.39 -5.51 7.03
N ALA A 19 -7.11 -4.24 7.34
CA ALA A 19 -7.57 -3.59 8.55
C ALA A 19 -9.10 -3.40 8.50
N ARG A 20 -9.82 -4.06 9.42
CA ARG A 20 -11.30 -4.01 9.50
C ARG A 20 -11.85 -2.59 9.58
N ALA A 21 -11.17 -1.69 10.29
CA ALA A 21 -11.57 -0.28 10.44
C ALA A 21 -11.60 0.49 9.10
N LEU A 22 -10.91 -0.01 8.07
CA LEU A 22 -10.86 0.59 6.73
C LEU A 22 -11.75 -0.13 5.71
N GLN A 23 -12.48 -1.19 6.11
CA GLN A 23 -13.38 -1.93 5.22
C GLN A 23 -14.73 -1.22 5.09
N ASP A 24 -14.74 -0.07 4.42
CA ASP A 24 -15.91 0.79 4.21
C ASP A 24 -16.55 0.67 2.82
N VAL A 25 -16.23 -0.41 2.09
CA VAL A 25 -16.58 -0.70 0.68
C VAL A 25 -16.08 0.30 -0.37
N LEU A 26 -15.58 1.46 0.03
CA LEU A 26 -15.11 2.54 -0.84
C LEU A 26 -13.58 2.64 -0.91
N THR A 27 -12.89 1.92 -0.03
CA THR A 27 -11.44 1.89 0.08
C THR A 27 -10.85 0.62 -0.54
N MET A 28 -9.78 0.77 -1.33
CA MET A 28 -8.93 -0.33 -1.82
C MET A 28 -7.56 -0.32 -1.13
N GLU A 29 -6.92 -1.48 -1.02
CA GLU A 29 -5.55 -1.61 -0.53
C GLU A 29 -4.68 -2.36 -1.55
N VAL A 30 -3.48 -1.82 -1.82
CA VAL A 30 -2.39 -2.58 -2.46
C VAL A 30 -1.63 -3.31 -1.35
N THR A 31 -1.78 -4.63 -1.26
CA THR A 31 -1.20 -5.45 -0.17
C THR A 31 0.13 -6.09 -0.55
N ARG A 32 0.40 -6.21 -1.85
CA ARG A 32 1.67 -6.67 -2.41
C ARG A 32 1.98 -5.88 -3.67
N LEU A 33 3.22 -5.48 -3.83
CA LEU A 33 3.76 -5.00 -5.09
C LEU A 33 5.17 -5.52 -5.22
N CYS A 34 5.47 -6.19 -6.33
CA CYS A 34 6.80 -6.74 -6.60
C CYS A 34 7.16 -6.48 -8.05
N THR A 35 8.42 -6.15 -8.29
CA THR A 35 9.03 -6.00 -9.60
C THR A 35 10.38 -6.72 -9.59
N ASP A 36 10.87 -7.12 -10.76
CA ASP A 36 12.22 -7.68 -10.93
C ASP A 36 13.34 -6.62 -10.97
N GLY A 37 12.97 -5.34 -10.95
CA GLY A 37 13.89 -4.20 -11.07
C GLY A 37 13.59 -3.28 -12.24
N GLU A 38 12.60 -3.63 -13.07
CA GLU A 38 12.15 -2.82 -14.20
C GLU A 38 12.02 -1.32 -13.88
N ALA A 39 12.55 -0.48 -14.79
CA ALA A 39 12.60 0.95 -14.58
C ALA A 39 11.17 1.51 -14.44
N ASN A 40 10.93 2.25 -13.35
CA ASN A 40 9.61 2.79 -13.01
C ASN A 40 8.51 1.72 -12.79
N GLY A 41 8.86 0.44 -12.65
CA GLY A 41 7.87 -0.64 -12.51
C GLY A 41 6.91 -0.41 -11.33
N CYS A 42 7.44 0.00 -10.18
CA CYS A 42 6.63 0.26 -8.98
C CYS A 42 5.62 1.41 -9.20
N SER A 43 6.06 2.55 -9.73
CA SER A 43 5.18 3.72 -9.92
C SER A 43 4.11 3.43 -10.99
N MET A 44 4.47 2.72 -12.06
CA MET A 44 3.52 2.27 -13.08
C MET A 44 2.45 1.34 -12.50
N LEU A 45 2.83 0.37 -11.66
CA LEU A 45 1.88 -0.53 -10.98
C LEU A 45 0.96 0.21 -10.01
N TYR A 46 1.49 1.12 -9.18
CA TYR A 46 0.66 1.93 -8.29
C TYR A 46 -0.33 2.82 -9.06
N GLY A 47 0.11 3.40 -10.18
CA GLY A 47 -0.75 4.16 -11.07
C GLY A 47 -1.84 3.30 -11.72
N ALA A 48 -1.49 2.10 -12.19
CA ALA A 48 -2.43 1.14 -12.76
C ALA A 48 -3.46 0.65 -11.73
N ALA A 49 -3.02 0.33 -10.51
CA ALA A 49 -3.87 -0.07 -9.41
C ALA A 49 -4.90 1.01 -9.08
N ARG A 50 -4.47 2.29 -8.98
CA ARG A 50 -5.37 3.43 -8.78
C ARG A 50 -6.41 3.53 -9.90
N ARG A 51 -5.99 3.51 -11.17
CA ARG A 51 -6.93 3.61 -12.31
C ARG A 51 -7.96 2.47 -12.31
N ALA A 52 -7.50 1.24 -12.09
CA ALA A 52 -8.38 0.07 -12.01
C ALA A 52 -9.37 0.18 -10.85
N ALA A 53 -8.94 0.71 -9.70
CA ALA A 53 -9.81 0.90 -8.55
C ALA A 53 -10.87 1.99 -8.79
N VAL A 54 -10.50 3.13 -9.36
CA VAL A 54 -11.45 4.18 -9.76
C VAL A 54 -12.50 3.63 -10.72
N ALA A 55 -12.08 2.84 -11.72
CA ALA A 55 -13.00 2.20 -12.66
C ALA A 55 -13.97 1.20 -11.99
N LYS A 56 -13.60 0.64 -10.84
CA LYS A 56 -14.45 -0.24 -10.02
C LYS A 56 -15.33 0.50 -9.01
N GLY A 57 -15.25 1.83 -8.93
CA GLY A 57 -16.04 2.66 -8.02
C GLY A 57 -15.41 2.93 -6.66
N TYR A 58 -14.14 2.54 -6.43
CA TYR A 58 -13.43 2.92 -5.21
C TYR A 58 -13.17 4.43 -5.20
N ARG A 59 -13.30 5.04 -4.02
CA ARG A 59 -13.16 6.49 -3.79
C ARG A 59 -11.78 6.88 -3.29
N ARG A 60 -11.09 5.92 -2.67
CA ARG A 60 -9.74 6.10 -2.14
C ARG A 60 -8.98 4.79 -2.11
N GLY A 61 -7.66 4.89 -2.05
CA GLY A 61 -6.81 3.73 -1.88
C GLY A 61 -5.66 3.97 -0.91
N LEU A 62 -5.17 2.89 -0.32
CA LEU A 62 -4.01 2.90 0.56
C LEU A 62 -3.01 1.78 0.28
N THR A 63 -1.81 1.96 0.80
CA THR A 63 -0.77 0.94 0.92
C THR A 63 0.08 1.29 2.13
N TYR A 64 0.78 0.30 2.65
CA TYR A 64 1.81 0.49 3.66
C TYR A 64 3.18 0.15 3.07
N ILE A 65 4.18 0.96 3.39
CA ILE A 65 5.61 0.68 3.16
C ILE A 65 6.33 0.73 4.50
N LEU A 66 7.51 0.11 4.63
CA LEU A 66 8.37 0.28 5.80
C LEU A 66 8.79 1.76 5.91
N ALA A 67 9.03 2.22 7.14
CA ALA A 67 9.45 3.60 7.38
C ALA A 67 10.83 3.91 6.76
N SER A 68 11.68 2.89 6.62
CA SER A 68 12.96 2.92 5.93
C SER A 68 12.85 3.06 4.41
N GLU A 69 11.68 2.77 3.81
CA GLU A 69 11.48 2.90 2.37
C GLU A 69 11.18 4.35 1.96
N THR A 70 11.80 4.80 0.87
CA THR A 70 11.75 6.22 0.47
C THR A 70 10.36 6.70 0.04
N GLY A 71 9.46 5.80 -0.38
CA GLY A 71 8.16 6.13 -0.96
C GLY A 71 8.21 6.89 -2.30
N ALA A 72 9.37 6.93 -2.98
CA ALA A 72 9.53 7.70 -4.22
C ALA A 72 8.54 7.27 -5.32
N SER A 73 8.37 5.96 -5.52
CA SER A 73 7.44 5.40 -6.51
C SER A 73 5.97 5.76 -6.23
N LEU A 74 5.60 5.87 -4.95
CA LEU A 74 4.26 6.29 -4.53
C LEU A 74 4.02 7.76 -4.84
N ARG A 75 4.98 8.63 -4.50
CA ARG A 75 4.91 10.06 -4.87
C ARG A 75 4.84 10.25 -6.39
N ALA A 76 5.65 9.52 -7.14
CA ALA A 76 5.61 9.54 -8.62
C ALA A 76 4.25 9.08 -9.17
N ALA A 77 3.57 8.15 -8.50
CA ALA A 77 2.21 7.72 -8.84
C ALA A 77 1.09 8.66 -8.34
N GLY A 78 1.45 9.79 -7.71
CA GLY A 78 0.49 10.76 -7.16
C GLY A 78 -0.18 10.33 -5.85
N TRP A 79 0.44 9.41 -5.11
CA TRP A 79 0.00 9.03 -3.76
C TRP A 79 0.66 9.95 -2.74
N ARG A 80 -0.07 10.29 -1.68
CA ARG A 80 0.40 11.18 -0.60
C ARG A 80 0.56 10.42 0.71
N PHE A 81 1.45 10.92 1.55
CA PHE A 81 1.57 10.49 2.93
C PHE A 81 0.21 10.66 3.63
N LEU A 82 -0.17 9.68 4.47
CA LEU A 82 -1.35 9.76 5.30
C LEU A 82 -0.99 9.78 6.79
N TRP A 83 -0.37 8.70 7.30
CA TRP A 83 0.00 8.56 8.71
C TRP A 83 1.15 7.56 8.92
N ARG A 84 1.75 7.57 10.11
CA ARG A 84 2.72 6.57 10.56
C ARG A 84 2.02 5.44 11.31
N VAL A 85 2.56 4.24 11.20
CA VAL A 85 2.07 3.06 11.89
C VAL A 85 3.22 2.45 12.67
N ALA A 86 3.07 2.36 13.99
CA ALA A 86 4.05 1.68 14.83
C ALA A 86 4.15 0.21 14.45
N GLY A 87 5.38 -0.25 14.23
CA GLY A 87 5.71 -1.64 14.04
C GLY A 87 5.43 -2.44 15.30
N ARG A 88 4.87 -3.64 15.15
CA ARG A 88 4.48 -4.50 16.29
C ARG A 88 4.76 -5.95 15.98
N SER A 89 5.16 -6.68 17.01
CA SER A 89 5.17 -8.13 16.99
C SER A 89 3.74 -8.67 17.03
N TRP A 90 3.52 -9.85 16.44
CA TRP A 90 2.27 -10.59 16.64
C TRP A 90 2.38 -11.58 17.79
N ASP A 91 3.52 -11.58 18.48
CA ASP A 91 3.73 -12.30 19.72
C ASP A 91 2.89 -11.67 20.83
N THR A 92 2.14 -12.52 21.52
CA THR A 92 1.34 -12.14 22.68
C THR A 92 1.38 -13.28 23.69
N PRO A 93 1.24 -13.04 25.01
CA PRO A 93 1.35 -14.12 26.01
C PRO A 93 0.40 -15.30 25.78
N SER A 94 -0.81 -15.05 25.28
CA SER A 94 -1.80 -16.09 24.97
C SER A 94 -1.58 -16.78 23.62
N ARG A 95 -0.67 -16.25 22.78
CA ARG A 95 -0.34 -16.81 21.47
C ARG A 95 1.13 -16.52 21.10
N PRO A 96 2.06 -17.32 21.64
CA PRO A 96 3.48 -17.13 21.36
C PRO A 96 3.82 -17.32 19.88
N ARG A 97 4.64 -16.44 19.32
CA ARG A 97 5.01 -16.45 17.90
C ARG A 97 6.42 -15.93 17.66
N THR A 98 7.08 -16.54 16.67
CA THR A 98 8.29 -15.96 16.06
C THR A 98 7.88 -15.08 14.88
N ASP A 99 8.30 -13.82 14.90
CA ASP A 99 8.00 -12.88 13.81
C ASP A 99 8.73 -13.30 12.52
N LYS A 100 7.96 -13.63 11.48
CA LYS A 100 8.46 -13.92 10.12
C LYS A 100 8.35 -12.72 9.17
N HIS A 101 8.13 -11.53 9.72
CA HIS A 101 7.88 -10.31 8.97
C HIS A 101 8.57 -9.14 9.67
N PRO A 102 8.82 -8.03 8.96
CA PRO A 102 9.41 -6.85 9.58
C PRO A 102 8.51 -6.29 10.68
N THR A 103 9.10 -6.10 11.86
CA THR A 103 8.51 -5.40 13.01
C THR A 103 8.83 -3.91 13.02
N GLU A 104 9.48 -3.40 11.97
CA GLU A 104 9.74 -1.98 11.78
C GLU A 104 8.43 -1.19 11.63
N ASP A 105 8.50 0.09 12.03
CA ASP A 105 7.51 1.09 11.72
C ASP A 105 7.22 1.15 10.22
N LYS A 106 6.00 1.58 9.92
CA LYS A 106 5.47 1.70 8.57
C LYS A 106 4.91 3.08 8.33
N VAL A 107 4.76 3.42 7.06
CA VAL A 107 4.11 4.63 6.60
C VAL A 107 2.96 4.26 5.69
N ALA A 108 1.79 4.84 5.96
CA ALA A 108 0.63 4.75 5.09
C ALA A 108 0.71 5.83 4.00
N TYR A 109 0.54 5.40 2.75
CA TYR A 109 0.32 6.29 1.62
C TYR A 109 -1.04 6.02 1.02
N GLY A 110 -1.65 7.04 0.44
CA GLY A 110 -2.91 6.88 -0.28
C GLY A 110 -3.25 7.99 -1.24
N TRP A 111 -4.37 7.79 -1.93
CA TRP A 111 -4.95 8.72 -2.89
C TRP A 111 -6.46 8.81 -2.70
N GLY A 112 -7.06 9.88 -3.23
CA GLY A 112 -8.51 10.10 -3.16
C GLY A 112 -8.97 10.66 -1.82
N ASP A 113 -10.20 10.29 -1.45
CA ASP A 113 -11.01 10.89 -0.38
C ASP A 113 -10.53 10.48 1.04
N TRP A 114 -9.25 10.73 1.35
CA TRP A 114 -8.72 10.65 2.71
C TRP A 114 -8.93 11.99 3.44
N PRO A 115 -9.30 11.97 4.74
CA PRO A 115 -9.38 13.19 5.55
C PRO A 115 -8.05 13.95 5.53
N ALA A 116 -8.08 15.26 5.80
CA ALA A 116 -6.84 15.99 5.96
C ALA A 116 -6.04 15.39 7.13
N ALA A 117 -4.72 15.40 7.04
CA ALA A 117 -3.86 14.77 8.06
C ALA A 117 -4.10 15.30 9.48
N GLY A 118 -4.66 16.51 9.63
CA GLY A 118 -5.05 17.09 10.93
C GLY A 118 -6.30 16.47 11.56
N ASP A 119 -7.16 15.81 10.78
CA ASP A 119 -8.45 15.29 11.24
C ASP A 119 -8.35 13.84 11.78
N LEU A 120 -7.19 13.19 11.61
CA LEU A 120 -6.96 11.78 11.99
C LEU A 120 -6.25 11.62 13.35
N ALA A 121 -6.01 12.74 14.05
CA ALA A 121 -5.26 12.79 15.31
C ALA A 121 -6.15 12.93 16.57
N ALA A 122 -7.46 12.68 16.48
CA ALA A 122 -8.41 12.71 17.60
C ALA A 122 -8.80 11.30 18.06
#